data_AF-A0A1M7Q170-F1
#
_entry.id   AF-A0A1M7Q170-F1
#
_cell.length_a   1.000
_cell.length_b   1.000
_cell.length_c   1.000
_cell.angle_alpha   90.00
_cell.angle_beta   90.00
_cell.angle_gamma   90.00
#
_symmetry.space_group_name_H-M   'P 1'
#
loop_
_entity.id
_entity.type
_entity.pdbx_description
1 polymer ?
#
loop_
_entity_poly.entity_id
_entity_poly.type
_entity_poly.pdbx_seq_one_letter_code
_entity_poly.pdbx_strand_id
1 'polypeptide(L)'
;MANNTGNPEWIRRLVLVSDPRLDEVSETAWYLAADPNQHDTIVRAYLAGEPRPYLEENSEFERDAIGHKCRLDFGVGVTDYRGLYKNSGK
;
A
#
# COMPACT_ATOMS: atom_id res chain seq x y z
N MET A 1 7.20 1.67 -24.31
CA MET A 1 6.47 1.16 -25.50
C MET A 1 5.08 1.78 -25.47
N ALA A 2 4.72 2.62 -26.43
CA ALA A 2 3.40 3.27 -26.44
C ALA A 2 2.35 2.28 -26.98
N ASN A 3 1.36 1.93 -26.15
CA ASN A 3 0.26 1.04 -26.51
C ASN A 3 -0.75 1.79 -27.41
N ASN A 4 -0.44 1.88 -28.70
CA ASN A 4 -1.14 2.71 -29.70
C ASN A 4 -2.28 1.99 -30.46
N THR A 5 -2.79 0.87 -29.95
CA THR A 5 -3.82 0.06 -30.63
C THR A 5 -5.19 0.32 -30.01
N GLY A 6 -6.05 1.14 -30.65
CA GLY A 6 -7.51 1.21 -30.46
C GLY A 6 -8.10 1.44 -29.05
N ASN A 7 -7.26 1.51 -28.01
CA ASN A 7 -7.70 1.46 -26.63
C ASN A 7 -8.14 2.85 -26.14
N PRO A 8 -9.26 2.92 -25.40
CA PRO A 8 -9.70 4.13 -24.71
C PRO A 8 -8.59 4.76 -23.87
N GLU A 9 -8.60 6.09 -23.78
CA GLU A 9 -7.56 6.86 -23.09
C GLU A 9 -7.39 6.47 -21.62
N TRP A 10 -8.48 6.17 -20.90
CA TRP A 10 -8.43 5.74 -19.51
C TRP A 10 -7.69 4.41 -19.31
N ILE A 11 -7.82 3.45 -20.24
CA ILE A 11 -7.11 2.16 -20.16
C ILE A 11 -5.61 2.38 -20.31
N ARG A 12 -5.21 3.32 -21.18
CA ARG A 12 -3.80 3.62 -21.44
C ARG A 12 -3.10 4.31 -20.27
N ARG A 13 -3.88 4.89 -19.34
CA ARG A 13 -3.37 5.57 -18.14
C ARG A 13 -3.26 4.66 -16.92
N LEU A 14 -3.68 3.39 -17.02
CA LEU A 14 -3.56 2.44 -15.92
C LEU A 14 -2.09 2.16 -15.62
N VAL A 15 -1.76 2.15 -14.33
CA VAL A 15 -0.45 1.72 -13.82
C VAL A 15 -0.61 0.30 -13.30
N LEU A 16 0.24 -0.60 -13.78
CA LEU A 16 0.25 -1.99 -13.31
C LEU A 16 0.83 -2.04 -11.89
N VAL A 17 0.04 -2.57 -10.97
CA VAL A 17 0.48 -2.92 -9.62
C VAL A 17 0.28 -4.42 -9.47
N SER A 18 1.34 -5.13 -9.07
CA SER A 18 1.35 -6.57 -8.84
C SER A 18 1.71 -6.82 -7.38
N ASP A 19 0.88 -7.60 -6.68
CA ASP A 19 1.13 -8.04 -5.31
C ASP A 19 0.71 -9.51 -5.16
N PRO A 20 1.62 -10.43 -4.80
CA PRO A 20 1.32 -11.85 -4.65
C PRO A 20 0.22 -12.17 -3.64
N ARG A 21 -0.03 -11.30 -2.66
CA ARG A 21 -1.09 -11.50 -1.66
C ARG A 21 -2.49 -11.34 -2.28
N LEU A 22 -2.60 -10.62 -3.40
CA LEU A 22 -3.86 -10.52 -4.13
C LEU A 22 -4.17 -11.82 -4.89
N ASP A 23 -3.13 -12.47 -5.42
CA ASP A 23 -3.24 -13.76 -6.11
C ASP A 23 -3.57 -14.90 -5.13
N GLU A 24 -3.06 -14.85 -3.89
CA GLU A 24 -3.44 -15.78 -2.81
C GLU A 24 -4.95 -15.73 -2.50
N VAL A 25 -5.58 -14.55 -2.63
CA VAL A 25 -7.03 -14.41 -2.47
C VAL A 25 -7.78 -14.97 -3.68
N SER A 26 -7.30 -14.69 -4.89
CA SER A 26 -7.86 -15.23 -6.13
C SER A 26 -6.94 -14.92 -7.32
N GLU A 27 -6.45 -15.97 -7.98
CA GLU A 27 -5.59 -15.87 -9.17
C GLU A 27 -6.29 -15.26 -10.40
N THR A 28 -7.63 -15.26 -10.43
CA THR A 28 -8.42 -14.81 -11.58
C THR A 28 -9.02 -13.42 -11.38
N ALA A 29 -9.09 -12.95 -10.13
CA ALA A 29 -9.65 -11.64 -9.82
C ALA A 29 -8.71 -10.52 -10.26
N TRP A 30 -9.28 -9.42 -10.74
CA TRP A 30 -8.51 -8.20 -11.00
C TRP A 30 -9.15 -7.00 -10.31
N TYR A 31 -8.29 -6.05 -9.95
CA TYR A 31 -8.64 -4.92 -9.11
C TYR A 31 -8.30 -3.62 -9.84
N LEU A 32 -9.13 -2.60 -9.66
CA LEU A 32 -8.84 -1.24 -10.07
C LEU A 32 -8.98 -0.32 -8.86
N ALA A 33 -8.07 0.65 -8.80
CA ALA A 33 -8.14 1.76 -7.88
C ALA A 33 -8.14 3.07 -8.68
N ALA A 34 -8.97 4.03 -8.24
CA ALA A 34 -8.95 5.38 -8.77
C ALA A 34 -7.60 6.06 -8.49
N ASP A 35 -7.27 7.07 -9.31
CA ASP A 35 -6.10 7.90 -9.07
C ASP A 35 -6.25 8.61 -7.71
N PRO A 36 -5.29 8.46 -6.77
CA PRO A 36 -5.36 9.10 -5.47
C PRO A 36 -5.46 10.63 -5.52
N ASN A 37 -5.03 11.26 -6.63
CA ASN A 37 -5.18 12.71 -6.83
C ASN A 37 -6.61 13.11 -7.22
N GLN A 38 -7.40 12.18 -7.74
CA GLN A 38 -8.80 12.41 -8.08
C GLN A 38 -9.73 12.02 -6.93
N HIS A 39 -9.44 10.90 -6.26
CA HIS A 39 -10.26 10.39 -5.18
C HIS A 39 -9.42 9.70 -4.10
N ASP A 40 -9.47 10.21 -2.87
CA ASP A 40 -8.78 9.58 -1.75
C ASP A 40 -9.55 8.34 -1.29
N THR A 41 -8.97 7.18 -1.60
CA THR A 41 -9.64 5.90 -1.52
C THR A 41 -9.06 5.03 -0.40
N ILE A 42 -7.74 5.07 -0.23
CA ILE A 42 -6.99 4.31 0.78
C ILE A 42 -6.18 5.30 1.60
N VAL A 43 -6.52 5.41 2.88
CA VAL A 43 -5.82 6.30 3.79
C VAL A 43 -4.76 5.54 4.54
N ARG A 44 -3.53 6.08 4.52
CA ARG A 44 -2.44 5.68 5.39
C ARG A 44 -2.31 6.69 6.51
N ALA A 45 -2.55 6.25 7.74
CA ALA A 45 -2.42 7.06 8.93
C ALA A 45 -1.24 6.58 9.78
N TYR A 46 -0.64 7.51 10.50
CA TYR A 46 0.39 7.21 11.48
C TYR A 46 0.01 7.84 12.82
N LEU A 47 0.50 7.28 13.91
CA LEU A 47 0.27 7.84 15.24
C LEU A 47 0.84 9.26 15.34
N ALA A 48 0.04 10.20 15.82
CA ALA A 48 0.43 11.59 15.97
C ALA A 48 1.41 11.76 17.15
N GLY A 49 2.49 12.50 16.93
CA GLY A 49 3.50 12.78 17.97
C GLY A 49 4.65 11.78 18.04
N GLU A 50 4.60 10.67 17.29
CA GLU A 50 5.65 9.65 17.29
C GLU A 50 6.61 9.82 16.08
N PRO A 51 7.94 9.73 16.27
CA PRO A 51 8.89 9.66 15.16
C PRO A 51 8.69 8.40 14.32
N ARG A 52 8.99 8.50 13.02
CA ARG A 52 8.76 7.42 12.05
C ARG A 52 10.05 7.07 11.34
N PRO A 53 10.62 5.86 11.57
CA PRO A 53 10.32 4.89 12.63
C PRO A 53 10.84 5.31 14.02
N TYR A 54 10.25 4.79 15.10
CA TYR A 54 10.78 4.97 16.46
C TYR A 54 11.91 3.97 16.72
N LEU A 55 13.08 4.47 17.10
CA LEU A 55 14.27 3.69 17.42
C LEU A 55 14.64 3.93 18.88
N GLU A 56 14.60 2.87 19.67
CA GLU A 56 15.08 2.85 21.06
C GLU A 56 16.40 2.08 21.09
N GLU A 57 17.47 2.73 21.56
CA GLU A 57 18.79 2.13 21.74
C GLU A 57 19.09 2.00 23.23
N ASN A 58 19.44 0.80 23.67
CA ASN A 58 19.82 0.54 25.05
C ASN A 58 21.19 -0.14 25.08
N SER A 59 22.15 0.49 25.75
CA SER A 59 23.47 -0.11 26.01
C SER A 59 23.41 -0.90 27.30
N GLU A 60 23.69 -2.19 27.22
CA GLU A 60 23.62 -3.07 28.39
C GLU A 60 24.89 -2.91 29.24
N PHE A 61 24.76 -2.73 30.55
CA PHE A 61 25.92 -2.50 31.43
C PHE A 61 26.65 -3.80 31.81
N GLU A 62 25.91 -4.91 31.93
CA GLU A 62 26.48 -6.21 32.30
C GLU A 62 27.17 -6.92 31.11
N ARG A 63 26.89 -6.50 29.88
CA ARG A 63 27.37 -7.14 28.66
C ARG A 63 27.63 -6.07 27.61
N ASP A 64 28.76 -6.14 26.91
CA ASP A 64 29.11 -5.19 25.85
C ASP A 64 28.22 -5.41 24.60
N ALA A 65 26.99 -4.92 24.68
CA ALA A 65 25.95 -5.09 23.68
C ALA A 65 25.10 -3.82 23.56
N ILE A 66 24.67 -3.54 22.34
CA ILE A 66 23.70 -2.47 22.04
C ILE A 66 22.42 -3.14 21.55
N GLY A 67 21.34 -2.98 22.31
CA GLY A 67 20.00 -3.39 21.91
C GLY A 67 19.34 -2.30 21.08
N HIS A 68 18.91 -2.63 19.87
CA HIS A 68 18.11 -1.74 19.03
C HIS A 68 16.68 -2.27 18.94
N LYS A 69 15.71 -1.37 19.10
CA LYS A 69 14.30 -1.69 19.01
C LYS A 69 13.61 -0.68 18.12
N CYS A 70 13.19 -1.17 16.96
CA CYS A 70 12.42 -0.41 15.99
C CYS A 70 10.93 -0.66 16.17
N ARG A 71 10.14 0.41 16.28
CA ARG A 71 8.67 0.36 16.28
C ARG A 71 8.12 1.26 15.19
N LEU A 72 7.02 0.83 14.58
CA LEU A 72 6.27 1.61 13.60
C LEU A 72 4.78 1.41 13.83
N ASP A 73 4.13 2.47 14.29
CA ASP A 73 2.67 2.51 14.42
C ASP A 73 2.07 3.08 13.14
N PHE A 74 1.46 2.19 12.35
CA PHE A 74 0.78 2.55 11.10
C PHE A 74 -0.63 1.96 11.08
N GLY A 75 -1.57 2.71 10.52
CA GLY A 75 -2.93 2.27 10.22
C GLY A 75 -3.22 2.44 8.75
N VAL A 76 -3.99 1.51 8.18
CA VAL A 76 -4.51 1.61 6.82
C VAL A 76 -6.01 1.36 6.85
N GLY A 77 -6.77 2.18 6.12
CA GLY A 77 -8.21 2.04 6.00
C GLY A 77 -8.68 2.40 4.59
N VAL A 78 -9.85 1.87 4.23
CA VAL A 78 -10.56 2.23 3.00
C VAL A 78 -11.58 3.29 3.34
N THR A 79 -11.48 4.46 2.70
CA THR A 79 -12.33 5.62 2.97
C THR A 79 -13.53 5.69 2.03
N ASP A 80 -13.34 5.37 0.75
CA ASP A 80 -14.45 5.36 -0.23
C ASP A 80 -14.44 4.08 -1.07
N TYR A 81 -15.59 3.40 -1.13
CA TYR A 81 -15.79 2.20 -1.92
C TYR A 81 -15.91 2.48 -3.43
N ARG A 82 -16.29 3.71 -3.82
CA ARG A 82 -16.52 4.07 -5.23
C ARG A 82 -15.22 4.12 -6.04
N GLY A 83 -14.11 4.40 -5.37
CA GLY A 83 -12.78 4.43 -5.98
C GLY A 83 -12.13 3.05 -6.12
N LEU A 84 -12.73 1.99 -5.55
CA LEU A 84 -12.21 0.63 -5.65
C LEU A 84 -13.19 -0.26 -6.41
N TYR A 85 -12.65 -1.04 -7.34
CA TYR A 85 -13.42 -2.02 -8.07
C TYR A 85 -12.72 -3.37 -8.05
N LYS A 86 -13.48 -4.42 -7.80
CA LYS A 86 -13.06 -5.81 -7.92
C LYS A 86 -13.90 -6.49 -8.99
N ASN A 87 -13.23 -7.17 -9.91
CA ASN A 87 -13.85 -8.15 -10.78
C ASN A 87 -13.43 -9.55 -10.32
N SER A 88 -14.38 -10.47 -10.17
CA SER A 88 -14.12 -11.85 -9.73
C SER A 88 -13.40 -12.72 -10.77
N GLY A 89 -13.07 -12.16 -11.94
CA GLY A 89 -12.50 -12.92 -13.04
C GLY A 89 -13.58 -13.59 -13.88
N LYS A 90 -13.15 -14.43 -14.83
CA LYS A 90 -14.04 -15.32 -15.57
C LYS A 90 -14.34 -16.59 -14.80
#